data_AF-A0A1C1C9W5-F1
#
_entry.id   AF-A0A1C1C9W5-F1
#
_cell.length_a   1.000
_cell.length_b   1.000
_cell.length_c   1.000
_cell.angle_alpha   90.00
_cell.angle_beta   90.00
_cell.angle_gamma   90.00
#
_symmetry.space_group_name_H-M   'P 1'
#
loop_
_entity.id
_entity.type
_entity.pdbx_description
1 polymer ?
#
loop_
_entity_poly.entity_id
_entity_poly.type
_entity_poly.pdbx_seq_one_letter_code
_entity_poly.pdbx_strand_id
1 'polypeptide(L)'
;MGSVATLLFVSLLSISRVLAWGEHGHRTVGYLSQMYFTAEAENLFNKLVQPNDDFDISDGAVWADTFATQSKMPWSKPWHYIDAKDEPPKKCKVNFNADCDSAKNCVVGAIANLTKQVNNPRLSAKDQSAALKFLLHFLGDITQPLHTEQKCRGGTRLMVQWGKPGSREEDLHQVWDKLIIQKLRDYKKPSGSDPDNEYDKKLSLKWAQELKRKLDGGTFDLSEECTDISKAQKCALTWASEANGYVCSYVLKDVGTNTGPDPCEECCEWDWQGPEDLSKEYYEGAVPIVEEQVAKAGWRLGQWINGLAEQRAQMEMASVVFGDDEVLQVQPKEEI
;
A
#
# COMPACT_ATOMS: atom_id res chain seq x y z
N MET A 1 -25.15 37.89 -38.39
CA MET A 1 -25.80 37.59 -37.09
C MET A 1 -25.35 36.18 -36.72
N GLY A 2 -24.15 35.97 -36.18
CA GLY A 2 -23.82 36.03 -34.76
C GLY A 2 -23.26 34.66 -34.36
N SER A 3 -21.97 34.39 -34.62
CA SER A 3 -21.32 33.12 -34.28
C SER A 3 -20.93 33.11 -32.80
N VAL A 4 -21.52 32.18 -32.03
CA VAL A 4 -21.14 31.90 -30.65
C VAL A 4 -19.99 30.89 -30.66
N ALA A 5 -18.80 31.32 -30.26
CA ALA A 5 -17.67 30.43 -30.01
C ALA A 5 -17.85 29.75 -28.64
N THR A 6 -17.93 28.43 -28.62
CA THR A 6 -18.01 27.63 -27.39
C THR A 6 -16.59 27.36 -26.89
N LEU A 7 -16.20 27.97 -25.77
CA LEU A 7 -14.96 27.69 -25.05
C LEU A 7 -15.11 26.37 -24.27
N LEU A 8 -14.36 25.34 -24.69
CA LEU A 8 -14.18 24.08 -23.96
C LEU A 8 -13.30 24.34 -22.73
N PHE A 9 -13.90 24.30 -21.54
CA PHE A 9 -13.21 24.33 -20.25
C PHE A 9 -12.63 22.92 -19.99
N VAL A 10 -11.32 22.75 -20.15
CA VAL A 10 -10.63 21.52 -19.75
C VAL A 10 -10.43 21.58 -18.24
N SER A 11 -11.30 20.90 -17.50
CA SER A 11 -11.11 20.64 -16.07
C SER A 11 -9.95 19.66 -15.89
N LEU A 12 -8.78 20.17 -15.48
CA LEU A 12 -7.69 19.33 -14.94
C LEU A 12 -8.18 18.70 -13.62
N LEU A 13 -8.72 17.49 -13.71
CA LEU A 13 -8.88 16.62 -12.55
C LEU A 13 -7.47 16.21 -12.10
N SER A 14 -6.97 16.86 -11.06
CA SER A 14 -5.79 16.42 -10.33
C SER A 14 -6.06 15.02 -9.80
N ILE A 15 -5.47 14.00 -10.43
CA ILE A 15 -5.50 12.62 -9.94
C ILE A 15 -4.66 12.62 -8.67
N SER A 16 -5.32 12.68 -7.51
CA SER A 16 -4.64 12.49 -6.22
C SER A 16 -3.92 11.15 -6.24
N ARG A 17 -2.61 11.20 -6.02
CA ARG A 17 -1.79 10.02 -5.79
C ARG A 17 -2.20 9.48 -4.43
N VAL A 18 -2.67 8.25 -4.39
CA VAL A 18 -2.97 7.54 -3.15
C VAL A 18 -1.82 6.56 -3.02
N LEU A 19 -0.86 6.87 -2.15
CA LEU A 19 0.35 6.07 -1.94
C LEU A 19 0.30 5.65 -0.48
N ALA A 20 -0.14 4.44 -0.12
CA ALA A 20 -0.53 4.14 1.26
C ALA A 20 0.47 4.54 2.34
N TRP A 21 1.76 4.40 2.10
CA TRP A 21 2.79 4.93 3.01
C TRP A 21 3.73 5.93 2.34
N GLY A 22 3.27 6.54 1.24
CA GLY A 22 4.08 7.39 0.39
C GLY A 22 5.25 6.65 -0.21
N GLU A 23 6.06 7.34 -1.01
CA GLU A 23 7.29 6.71 -1.53
C GLU A 23 8.23 6.31 -0.39
N HIS A 24 8.35 7.14 0.66
CA HIS A 24 9.27 6.89 1.76
C HIS A 24 8.91 5.61 2.55
N GLY A 25 7.64 5.41 2.92
CA GLY A 25 7.23 4.23 3.66
C GLY A 25 7.28 2.96 2.82
N HIS A 26 6.85 2.99 1.56
CA HIS A 26 6.96 1.81 0.67
C HIS A 26 8.41 1.42 0.42
N ARG A 27 9.31 2.38 0.17
CA ARG A 27 10.74 2.10 0.03
C ARG A 27 11.31 1.51 1.33
N THR A 28 10.88 1.99 2.50
CA THR A 28 11.28 1.42 3.80
C THR A 28 10.78 -0.01 3.98
N VAL A 29 9.52 -0.31 3.65
CA VAL A 29 8.96 -1.67 3.66
C VAL A 29 9.77 -2.59 2.75
N GLY A 30 10.08 -2.14 1.52
CA GLY A 30 10.92 -2.86 0.57
C GLY A 30 12.29 -3.20 1.14
N TYR A 31 13.07 -2.19 1.55
CA TYR A 31 14.40 -2.41 2.14
C TYR A 31 14.38 -3.29 3.39
N LEU A 32 13.40 -3.08 4.28
CA LEU A 32 13.27 -3.89 5.50
C LEU A 32 12.99 -5.35 5.17
N SER A 33 12.12 -5.61 4.18
CA SER A 33 11.80 -6.98 3.75
C SER A 33 13.02 -7.73 3.22
N GLN A 34 13.87 -7.06 2.42
CA GLN A 34 15.07 -7.68 1.85
C GLN A 34 16.07 -8.10 2.94
N MET A 35 16.14 -7.37 4.06
CA MET A 35 16.98 -7.74 5.21
C MET A 35 16.56 -9.04 5.90
N TYR A 36 15.39 -9.60 5.56
CA TYR A 36 14.88 -10.88 6.06
C TYR A 36 14.86 -11.99 4.99
N PHE A 37 15.33 -11.72 3.76
CA PHE A 37 15.35 -12.72 2.70
C PHE A 37 16.31 -13.89 3.04
N THR A 38 15.87 -15.11 2.72
CA THR A 38 16.79 -16.25 2.57
C THR A 38 17.54 -16.15 1.24
N ALA A 39 18.52 -17.03 1.03
CA ALA A 39 19.23 -17.11 -0.26
C ALA A 39 18.28 -17.46 -1.41
N GLU A 40 17.28 -18.30 -1.18
CA GLU A 40 16.24 -18.66 -2.15
C GLU A 40 15.37 -17.44 -2.50
N ALA A 41 14.98 -16.64 -1.50
CA ALA A 41 14.21 -15.40 -1.72
C ALA A 41 15.00 -14.38 -2.53
N GLU A 42 16.27 -14.19 -2.20
CA GLU A 42 17.16 -13.31 -2.97
C GLU A 42 17.32 -13.79 -4.42
N ASN A 43 17.45 -15.11 -4.64
CA ASN A 43 17.48 -15.69 -5.99
C ASN A 43 16.17 -15.51 -6.76
N LEU A 44 15.01 -15.72 -6.12
CA LEU A 44 13.69 -15.48 -6.71
C LEU A 44 13.54 -14.02 -7.14
N PHE A 45 13.87 -13.09 -6.23
CA PHE A 45 13.82 -11.66 -6.48
C PHE A 45 14.74 -11.29 -7.65
N ASN A 46 16.00 -11.74 -7.63
CA ASN A 46 16.96 -11.46 -8.70
C ASN A 46 16.52 -12.02 -10.05
N LYS A 47 15.93 -13.22 -10.09
CA LYS A 47 15.40 -13.85 -11.31
C LYS A 47 14.22 -13.08 -11.90
N LEU A 48 13.24 -12.71 -11.08
CA LEU A 48 12.00 -12.10 -11.55
C LEU A 48 12.08 -10.58 -11.72
N VAL A 49 12.76 -9.88 -10.82
CA VAL A 49 12.81 -8.41 -10.83
C VAL A 49 14.01 -7.90 -11.62
N GLN A 50 15.11 -8.66 -11.67
CA GLN A 50 16.37 -8.29 -12.32
C GLN A 50 16.88 -6.92 -11.85
N PRO A 51 17.12 -6.75 -10.54
CA PRO A 51 17.58 -5.49 -9.99
C PRO A 51 18.94 -5.09 -10.56
N ASN A 52 19.20 -3.79 -10.61
CA ASN A 52 20.45 -3.18 -11.06
C ASN A 52 20.67 -1.86 -10.29
N ASP A 53 21.71 -1.11 -10.64
CA ASP A 53 22.06 0.14 -9.95
C ASP A 53 20.91 1.18 -9.94
N ASP A 54 20.06 1.19 -10.97
CA ASP A 54 18.95 2.14 -11.12
C ASP A 54 17.63 1.63 -10.52
N PHE A 55 17.46 0.30 -10.41
CA PHE A 55 16.23 -0.35 -9.95
C PHE A 55 16.52 -1.42 -8.88
N ASP A 56 16.27 -1.09 -7.62
CA ASP A 56 16.40 -2.02 -6.49
C ASP A 56 15.01 -2.44 -5.92
N ILE A 57 15.00 -3.13 -4.77
CA ILE A 57 13.75 -3.53 -4.13
C ILE A 57 12.84 -2.35 -3.75
N SER A 58 13.43 -1.19 -3.45
CA SER A 58 12.69 -0.01 -3.07
C SER A 58 11.95 0.59 -4.28
N ASP A 59 12.55 0.52 -5.48
CA ASP A 59 11.88 0.89 -6.72
C ASP A 59 10.76 -0.09 -7.06
N GLY A 60 10.99 -1.39 -6.81
CA GLY A 60 9.96 -2.42 -6.87
C GLY A 60 8.77 -2.12 -5.95
N ALA A 61 9.03 -1.66 -4.74
CA ALA A 61 8.02 -1.34 -3.74
C ALA A 61 7.18 -0.10 -4.06
N VAL A 62 7.62 0.80 -4.96
CA VAL A 62 6.83 1.96 -5.42
C VAL A 62 6.37 1.84 -6.88
N TRP A 63 6.74 0.77 -7.58
CA TRP A 63 6.46 0.58 -9.00
C TRP A 63 4.96 0.56 -9.33
N ALA A 64 4.13 -0.01 -8.44
CA ALA A 64 2.69 -0.10 -8.65
C ALA A 64 2.06 1.29 -8.84
N ASP A 65 2.36 2.21 -7.93
CA ASP A 65 1.84 3.58 -8.01
C ASP A 65 2.54 4.46 -9.04
N THR A 66 3.86 4.34 -9.17
CA THR A 66 4.64 5.26 -10.03
C THR A 66 4.47 4.96 -11.51
N PHE A 67 4.30 3.68 -11.87
CA PHE A 67 4.29 3.24 -13.27
C PHE A 67 3.04 2.44 -13.63
N ALA A 68 2.70 1.40 -12.86
CA ALA A 68 1.66 0.45 -13.27
C ALA A 68 0.28 1.12 -13.31
N THR A 69 -0.21 1.61 -12.17
CA THR A 69 -1.54 2.22 -12.03
C THR A 69 -1.67 3.50 -12.87
N GLN A 70 -0.58 4.26 -13.05
CA GLN A 70 -0.61 5.53 -13.79
C GLN A 70 -0.58 5.37 -15.31
N SER A 71 -0.09 4.24 -15.85
CA SER A 71 0.14 4.13 -17.30
C SER A 71 -0.29 2.81 -17.92
N LYS A 72 0.23 1.68 -17.44
CA LYS A 72 0.10 0.38 -18.11
C LYS A 72 -1.09 -0.45 -17.62
N MET A 73 -1.48 -0.25 -16.36
CA MET A 73 -2.43 -1.09 -15.64
C MET A 73 -3.41 -0.25 -14.80
N PRO A 74 -4.11 0.75 -15.35
CA PRO A 74 -5.01 1.60 -14.56
C PRO A 74 -6.16 0.83 -13.88
N TRP A 75 -6.48 -0.35 -14.40
CA TRP A 75 -7.45 -1.28 -13.82
C TRP A 75 -6.99 -1.89 -12.48
N SER A 76 -5.71 -1.79 -12.10
CA SER A 76 -5.22 -2.20 -10.78
C SER A 76 -5.45 -1.16 -9.67
N LYS A 77 -5.97 0.04 -9.99
CA LYS A 77 -6.21 1.08 -8.98
C LYS A 77 -7.02 0.61 -7.76
N PRO A 78 -8.11 -0.18 -7.91
CA PRO A 78 -8.89 -0.66 -6.77
C PRO A 78 -8.14 -1.67 -5.89
N TRP A 79 -7.02 -2.21 -6.38
CA TRP A 79 -6.25 -3.23 -5.66
C TRP A 79 -5.38 -2.64 -4.53
N HIS A 80 -5.28 -1.32 -4.44
CA HIS A 80 -4.52 -0.66 -3.38
C HIS A 80 -5.27 -0.65 -2.05
N TYR A 81 -6.60 -0.82 -2.04
CA TYR A 81 -7.42 -0.65 -0.84
C TYR A 81 -8.52 -1.70 -0.73
N ILE A 82 -9.16 -1.74 0.44
CA ILE A 82 -10.46 -2.38 0.67
C ILE A 82 -11.34 -1.38 1.40
N ASP A 83 -12.44 -0.98 0.77
CA ASP A 83 -13.35 0.04 1.32
C ASP A 83 -14.29 -0.60 2.36
N ALA A 84 -13.83 -0.73 3.60
CA ALA A 84 -14.65 -1.27 4.68
C ALA A 84 -15.91 -0.42 4.90
N LYS A 85 -17.10 -1.02 4.76
CA LYS A 85 -18.40 -0.35 4.92
C LYS A 85 -18.89 -0.46 6.37
N ASP A 86 -18.07 0.03 7.30
CA ASP A 86 -18.31 -0.02 8.74
C ASP A 86 -18.73 1.37 9.30
N GLU A 87 -18.64 1.59 10.61
CA GLU A 87 -19.21 2.77 11.30
C GLU A 87 -18.18 3.41 12.27
N PRO A 88 -17.03 3.89 11.78
CA PRO A 88 -16.04 4.54 12.63
C PRO A 88 -16.58 5.82 13.28
N PRO A 89 -16.16 6.15 14.52
CA PRO A 89 -15.24 5.38 15.37
C PRO A 89 -15.92 4.29 16.22
N LYS A 90 -17.22 4.03 16.04
CA LYS A 90 -17.99 3.12 16.91
C LYS A 90 -17.71 1.65 16.64
N LYS A 91 -17.52 1.30 15.37
CA LYS A 91 -17.34 -0.09 14.93
C LYS A 91 -16.51 -0.11 13.66
N CYS A 92 -15.34 -0.72 13.75
CA CYS A 92 -14.46 -0.97 12.61
C CYS A 92 -14.42 -2.48 12.35
N LYS A 93 -14.72 -2.87 11.12
CA LYS A 93 -14.69 -4.28 10.71
C LYS A 93 -14.60 -4.40 9.20
N VAL A 94 -13.52 -5.01 8.74
CA VAL A 94 -13.40 -5.50 7.36
C VAL A 94 -14.19 -6.80 7.17
N ASN A 95 -15.04 -6.83 6.16
CA ASN A 95 -15.73 -8.00 5.66
C ASN A 95 -15.44 -8.17 4.16
N PHE A 96 -14.56 -9.11 3.84
CA PHE A 96 -14.12 -9.38 2.47
C PHE A 96 -15.27 -9.45 1.45
N ASN A 97 -16.36 -10.18 1.73
CA ASN A 97 -17.45 -10.35 0.76
C ASN A 97 -18.33 -9.10 0.59
N ALA A 98 -18.38 -8.23 1.60
CA ALA A 98 -19.20 -7.00 1.55
C ALA A 98 -18.41 -5.79 1.01
N ASP A 99 -17.11 -5.77 1.29
CA ASP A 99 -16.24 -4.62 1.07
C ASP A 99 -15.38 -4.77 -0.18
N CYS A 100 -15.04 -6.00 -0.58
CA CYS A 100 -14.30 -6.27 -1.82
C CYS A 100 -15.26 -6.36 -3.01
N ASP A 101 -15.24 -5.36 -3.89
CA ASP A 101 -16.01 -5.38 -5.14
C ASP A 101 -15.57 -6.56 -6.02
N SER A 102 -16.49 -7.49 -6.30
CA SER A 102 -16.16 -8.70 -7.07
C SER A 102 -15.72 -8.44 -8.52
N ALA A 103 -16.09 -7.30 -9.11
CA ALA A 103 -15.71 -6.93 -10.48
C ALA A 103 -14.36 -6.20 -10.53
N LYS A 104 -14.07 -5.36 -9.53
CA LYS A 104 -12.83 -4.55 -9.48
C LYS A 104 -11.71 -5.22 -8.69
N ASN A 105 -12.06 -6.14 -7.79
CA ASN A 105 -11.22 -6.67 -6.73
C ASN A 105 -10.78 -5.58 -5.74
N CYS A 106 -10.08 -5.99 -4.68
CA CYS A 106 -9.54 -5.14 -3.61
C CYS A 106 -8.16 -5.65 -3.21
N VAL A 107 -7.45 -4.95 -2.31
CA VAL A 107 -6.10 -5.34 -1.84
C VAL A 107 -6.03 -6.77 -1.30
N VAL A 108 -7.03 -7.22 -0.53
CA VAL A 108 -7.08 -8.58 0.02
C VAL A 108 -7.13 -9.64 -1.09
N GLY A 109 -8.01 -9.44 -2.08
CA GLY A 109 -8.16 -10.38 -3.19
C GLY A 109 -7.01 -10.28 -4.19
N ALA A 110 -6.42 -9.10 -4.36
CA ALA A 110 -5.23 -8.89 -5.19
C ALA A 110 -4.03 -9.65 -4.61
N ILE A 111 -3.73 -9.51 -3.31
CA ILE A 111 -2.66 -10.28 -2.65
C ILE A 111 -2.87 -11.78 -2.83
N ALA A 112 -4.10 -12.27 -2.62
CA ALA A 112 -4.42 -13.69 -2.78
C ALA A 112 -4.21 -14.21 -4.21
N ASN A 113 -4.58 -13.41 -5.21
CA ASN A 113 -4.40 -13.75 -6.62
C ASN A 113 -2.92 -13.69 -7.02
N LEU A 114 -2.23 -12.59 -6.72
CA LEU A 114 -0.85 -12.33 -7.12
C LEU A 114 0.13 -13.31 -6.45
N THR A 115 -0.14 -13.72 -5.20
CA THR A 115 0.64 -14.78 -4.51
C THR A 115 0.66 -16.08 -5.34
N LYS A 116 -0.45 -16.44 -5.98
CA LYS A 116 -0.50 -17.62 -6.87
C LYS A 116 0.21 -17.37 -8.20
N GLN A 117 0.19 -16.15 -8.70
CA GLN A 117 0.76 -15.79 -10.01
C GLN A 117 2.29 -15.80 -10.00
N VAL A 118 2.95 -15.38 -8.92
CA VAL A 118 4.42 -15.37 -8.82
C VAL A 118 5.04 -16.72 -9.18
N ASN A 119 4.40 -17.81 -8.74
CA ASN A 119 4.84 -19.18 -9.00
C ASN A 119 3.92 -19.94 -9.97
N ASN A 120 3.20 -19.25 -10.86
CA ASN A 120 2.43 -19.92 -11.90
C ASN A 120 3.30 -20.17 -13.13
N PRO A 121 3.72 -21.43 -13.43
CA PRO A 121 4.61 -21.73 -14.55
C PRO A 121 3.98 -21.47 -15.93
N ARG A 122 2.65 -21.27 -15.99
CA ARG A 122 1.93 -20.94 -17.24
C ARG A 122 1.97 -19.46 -17.59
N LEU A 123 2.41 -18.61 -16.66
CA LEU A 123 2.57 -17.17 -16.89
C LEU A 123 3.96 -16.87 -17.41
N SER A 124 4.07 -15.81 -18.21
CA SER A 124 5.37 -15.30 -18.69
C SER A 124 6.24 -14.84 -17.50
N ALA A 125 7.56 -14.76 -17.72
CA ALA A 125 8.46 -14.23 -16.70
C ALA A 125 8.09 -12.78 -16.34
N LYS A 126 7.64 -12.01 -17.34
CA LYS A 126 7.14 -10.64 -17.15
C LYS A 126 5.90 -10.55 -16.27
N ASP A 127 4.94 -11.46 -16.42
CA ASP A 127 3.72 -11.48 -15.58
C ASP A 127 4.05 -11.92 -14.16
N GLN A 128 4.94 -12.91 -13.99
CA GLN A 128 5.46 -13.30 -12.67
C GLN A 128 6.20 -12.13 -11.99
N SER A 129 6.99 -11.36 -12.76
CA SER A 129 7.66 -10.14 -12.30
C SER A 129 6.68 -9.07 -11.84
N ALA A 130 5.64 -8.79 -12.65
CA ALA A 130 4.59 -7.84 -12.28
C ALA A 130 3.86 -8.27 -11.01
N ALA A 131 3.55 -9.58 -10.88
CA ALA A 131 2.91 -10.12 -9.68
C ALA A 131 3.77 -9.89 -8.43
N LEU A 132 5.08 -10.16 -8.50
CA LEU A 132 5.99 -9.92 -7.38
C LEU A 132 6.07 -8.43 -7.03
N LYS A 133 6.16 -7.53 -8.03
CA LYS A 133 6.21 -6.08 -7.80
C LYS A 133 4.93 -5.53 -7.16
N PHE A 134 3.76 -6.02 -7.55
CA PHE A 134 2.52 -5.67 -6.87
C PHE A 134 2.50 -6.17 -5.41
N LEU A 135 3.02 -7.37 -5.12
CA LEU A 135 3.11 -7.86 -3.73
C LEU A 135 4.07 -7.01 -2.88
N LEU A 136 5.20 -6.55 -3.43
CA LEU A 136 6.12 -5.62 -2.74
C LEU A 136 5.39 -4.35 -2.27
N HIS A 137 4.41 -3.91 -3.05
CA HIS A 137 3.63 -2.71 -2.76
C HIS A 137 2.45 -2.98 -1.81
N PHE A 138 1.59 -3.94 -2.16
CA PHE A 138 0.32 -4.19 -1.47
C PHE A 138 0.46 -4.71 -0.04
N LEU A 139 1.57 -5.36 0.31
CA LEU A 139 1.85 -5.73 1.70
C LEU A 139 2.23 -4.50 2.56
N GLY A 140 2.63 -3.40 1.93
CA GLY A 140 2.65 -2.07 2.55
C GLY A 140 1.24 -1.49 2.64
N ASP A 141 0.51 -1.42 1.52
CA ASP A 141 -0.81 -0.77 1.47
C ASP A 141 -1.79 -1.29 2.53
N ILE A 142 -1.87 -2.61 2.65
CA ILE A 142 -2.85 -3.27 3.50
C ILE A 142 -2.68 -2.96 4.99
N THR A 143 -1.52 -2.44 5.40
CA THR A 143 -1.26 -2.06 6.79
C THR A 143 -1.59 -0.60 7.10
N GLN A 144 -1.85 0.24 6.08
CA GLN A 144 -2.26 1.62 6.32
C GLN A 144 -3.76 1.71 6.63
N PRO A 145 -4.16 2.24 7.80
CA PRO A 145 -5.57 2.20 8.23
C PRO A 145 -6.57 2.75 7.20
N LEU A 146 -6.26 3.88 6.56
CA LEU A 146 -7.16 4.52 5.59
C LEU A 146 -7.19 3.85 4.21
N HIS A 147 -6.30 2.89 3.94
CA HIS A 147 -6.45 1.95 2.81
C HIS A 147 -7.44 0.82 3.11
N THR A 148 -7.99 0.78 4.33
CA THR A 148 -8.94 -0.24 4.79
C THR A 148 -10.27 0.37 5.24
N GLU A 149 -10.62 1.54 4.70
CA GLU A 149 -11.77 2.36 5.14
C GLU A 149 -12.46 3.05 3.96
N GLN A 150 -13.80 3.01 3.94
CA GLN A 150 -14.64 3.61 2.91
C GLN A 150 -14.97 5.09 3.17
N LYS A 151 -15.10 5.52 4.45
CA LYS A 151 -15.56 6.87 4.82
C LYS A 151 -14.70 7.95 4.19
N CYS A 152 -15.37 8.94 3.59
CA CYS A 152 -14.72 10.04 2.90
C CYS A 152 -13.68 9.57 1.86
N ARG A 153 -13.91 8.39 1.24
CA ARG A 153 -12.98 7.69 0.33
C ARG A 153 -11.62 7.45 0.99
N GLY A 154 -11.61 6.69 2.08
CA GLY A 154 -10.43 6.51 2.92
C GLY A 154 -9.89 7.83 3.48
N GLY A 155 -10.73 8.81 3.79
CA GLY A 155 -10.27 10.11 4.30
C GLY A 155 -9.65 11.06 3.24
N THR A 156 -9.61 10.69 1.95
CA THR A 156 -9.13 11.60 0.88
C THR A 156 -10.02 12.83 0.69
N ARG A 157 -11.26 12.79 1.20
CA ARG A 157 -12.20 13.92 1.22
C ARG A 157 -12.34 14.59 2.58
N LEU A 158 -11.61 14.12 3.59
CA LEU A 158 -11.64 14.69 4.92
C LEU A 158 -10.49 15.69 5.04
N MET A 159 -10.78 16.97 4.81
CA MET A 159 -9.78 18.03 4.83
C MET A 159 -9.47 18.43 6.28
N VAL A 160 -8.18 18.46 6.61
CA VAL A 160 -7.68 18.68 7.96
C VAL A 160 -6.48 19.62 7.94
N GLN A 161 -6.28 20.35 9.04
CA GLN A 161 -5.16 21.27 9.19
C GLN A 161 -3.90 20.52 9.65
N TRP A 162 -2.80 20.67 8.91
CA TRP A 162 -1.48 20.12 9.26
C TRP A 162 -0.43 21.24 9.29
N GLY A 163 0.04 21.59 10.49
CA GLY A 163 0.98 22.67 10.70
C GLY A 163 0.29 24.01 10.96
N LYS A 164 0.91 25.12 10.51
CA LYS A 164 0.50 26.48 10.91
C LYS A 164 -0.98 26.75 10.59
N PRO A 165 -1.78 27.26 11.54
CA PRO A 165 -3.16 27.66 11.28
C PRO A 165 -3.28 28.58 10.06
N GLY A 166 -4.22 28.27 9.17
CA GLY A 166 -4.48 29.04 7.94
C GLY A 166 -3.56 28.67 6.76
N SER A 167 -2.72 27.63 6.90
CA SER A 167 -2.11 27.00 5.72
C SER A 167 -3.16 26.24 4.91
N ARG A 168 -2.77 25.76 3.73
CA ARG A 168 -3.62 24.85 2.95
C ARG A 168 -3.95 23.63 3.80
N GLU A 169 -5.23 23.24 3.81
CA GLU A 169 -5.67 21.97 4.39
C GLU A 169 -5.13 20.79 3.56
N GLU A 170 -4.85 19.70 4.25
CA GLU A 170 -4.42 18.43 3.68
C GLU A 170 -5.56 17.43 3.82
N ASP A 171 -5.71 16.50 2.89
CA ASP A 171 -6.62 15.39 3.16
C ASP A 171 -6.01 14.44 4.20
N LEU A 172 -6.87 13.86 5.06
CA LEU A 172 -6.42 12.99 6.15
C LEU A 172 -5.65 11.76 5.62
N HIS A 173 -5.98 11.29 4.42
CA HIS A 173 -5.26 10.19 3.79
C HIS A 173 -3.80 10.55 3.55
N GLN A 174 -3.50 11.71 2.94
CA GLN A 174 -2.13 12.19 2.75
C GLN A 174 -1.38 12.45 4.07
N VAL A 175 -2.09 12.81 5.14
CA VAL A 175 -1.48 12.93 6.48
C VAL A 175 -0.88 11.58 6.93
N TRP A 176 -1.63 10.49 6.77
CA TRP A 176 -1.22 9.13 7.12
C TRP A 176 -0.21 8.54 6.14
N ASP A 177 -0.45 8.68 4.85
CA ASP A 177 0.45 8.20 3.80
C ASP A 177 1.84 8.82 3.95
N LYS A 178 1.91 10.12 4.22
CA LYS A 178 3.13 10.88 3.96
C LYS A 178 3.54 11.81 5.07
N LEU A 179 2.64 12.66 5.57
CA LEU A 179 3.09 13.80 6.38
C LEU A 179 3.58 13.39 7.77
N ILE A 180 2.96 12.38 8.39
CA ILE A 180 3.46 11.79 9.65
C ILE A 180 4.85 11.22 9.45
N ILE A 181 5.06 10.41 8.40
CA ILE A 181 6.36 9.82 8.08
C ILE A 181 7.40 10.91 7.79
N GLN A 182 7.06 11.91 6.97
CA GLN A 182 7.96 13.01 6.64
C GLN A 182 8.39 13.79 7.86
N LYS A 183 7.47 14.06 8.79
CA LYS A 183 7.78 14.72 10.05
C LYS A 183 8.64 13.84 10.97
N LEU A 184 8.28 12.56 11.11
CA LEU A 184 9.03 11.58 11.91
C LEU A 184 10.47 11.43 11.43
N ARG A 185 10.70 11.57 10.12
CA ARG A 185 12.00 11.32 9.48
C ARG A 185 12.75 12.60 9.11
N ASP A 186 12.30 13.75 9.60
CA ASP A 186 12.86 15.07 9.29
C ASP A 186 13.08 15.28 7.78
N TYR A 187 12.15 14.80 6.96
CA TYR A 187 12.25 14.80 5.51
C TYR A 187 12.36 16.23 4.98
N LYS A 188 13.35 16.47 4.13
CA LYS A 188 13.55 17.74 3.44
C LYS A 188 13.59 17.49 1.95
N LYS A 189 12.60 18.00 1.23
CA LYS A 189 12.55 17.88 -0.23
C LYS A 189 13.87 18.39 -0.83
N PRO A 190 14.58 17.58 -1.64
CA PRO A 190 15.79 18.02 -2.33
C PRO A 190 15.52 19.26 -3.19
N SER A 191 16.45 20.20 -3.21
CA SER A 191 16.36 21.43 -4.03
C SER A 191 16.82 21.22 -5.47
N GLY A 192 17.53 20.13 -5.76
CA GLY A 192 18.05 19.77 -7.07
C GLY A 192 17.29 18.62 -7.73
N SER A 193 17.69 18.30 -8.96
CA SER A 193 17.25 17.07 -9.63
C SER A 193 17.79 15.85 -8.87
N ASP A 194 16.92 14.91 -8.58
CA ASP A 194 17.26 13.60 -7.97
C ASP A 194 16.58 12.51 -8.82
N PRO A 195 17.05 12.28 -10.06
CA PRO A 195 16.34 11.44 -11.03
C PRO A 195 16.19 9.99 -10.55
N ASP A 196 17.15 9.53 -9.72
CA ASP A 196 17.20 8.15 -9.21
C ASP A 196 16.62 8.03 -7.78
N ASN A 197 16.04 9.12 -7.26
CA ASN A 197 15.49 9.25 -5.91
C ASN A 197 16.48 8.84 -4.81
N GLU A 198 17.78 9.16 -4.97
CA GLU A 198 18.83 8.76 -4.03
C GLU A 198 18.55 9.27 -2.62
N TYR A 199 17.98 10.47 -2.47
CA TYR A 199 17.68 11.05 -1.15
C TYR A 199 16.63 10.22 -0.41
N ASP A 200 15.51 9.95 -1.09
CA ASP A 200 14.42 9.14 -0.57
C ASP A 200 14.88 7.69 -0.30
N LYS A 201 15.69 7.10 -1.19
CA LYS A 201 16.30 5.77 -0.99
C LYS A 201 17.17 5.73 0.26
N LYS A 202 18.10 6.68 0.43
CA LYS A 202 19.00 6.76 1.61
C LYS A 202 18.23 6.93 2.92
N LEU A 203 17.22 7.79 2.94
CA LEU A 203 16.39 8.01 4.14
C LEU A 203 15.57 6.76 4.47
N SER A 204 15.00 6.11 3.45
CA SER A 204 14.19 4.89 3.58
C SER A 204 14.99 3.71 4.08
N LEU A 205 16.21 3.52 3.56
CA LEU A 205 17.13 2.46 3.99
C LEU A 205 17.56 2.67 5.45
N LYS A 206 17.87 3.90 5.85
CA LYS A 206 18.21 4.22 7.25
C LYS A 206 17.06 3.87 8.20
N TRP A 207 15.82 4.24 7.83
CA TRP A 207 14.66 3.91 8.66
C TRP A 207 14.41 2.38 8.70
N ALA A 208 14.56 1.68 7.57
CA ALA A 208 14.47 0.22 7.53
C ALA A 208 15.48 -0.44 8.49
N GLN A 209 16.73 0.03 8.54
CA GLN A 209 17.75 -0.47 9.48
C GLN A 209 17.40 -0.19 10.96
N GLU A 210 16.74 0.94 11.25
CA GLU A 210 16.23 1.26 12.59
C GLU A 210 15.09 0.33 13.00
N LEU A 211 14.11 0.11 12.11
CA LEU A 211 12.99 -0.80 12.35
C LEU A 211 13.47 -2.26 12.45
N LYS A 212 14.45 -2.68 11.66
CA LYS A 212 15.09 -4.01 11.74
C LYS A 212 15.61 -4.29 13.15
N ARG A 213 16.32 -3.31 13.74
CA ARG A 213 16.82 -3.42 15.12
C ARG A 213 15.70 -3.48 16.16
N LYS A 214 14.61 -2.72 15.97
CA LYS A 214 13.44 -2.76 16.85
C LYS A 214 12.74 -4.14 16.80
N LEU A 215 12.52 -4.67 15.59
CA LEU A 215 11.93 -5.99 15.36
C LEU A 215 12.78 -7.11 15.96
N ASP A 216 14.08 -7.16 15.63
CA ASP A 216 15.00 -8.17 16.16
C ASP A 216 15.17 -8.07 17.69
N GLY A 217 14.98 -6.87 18.25
CA GLY A 217 14.97 -6.62 19.69
C GLY A 217 13.65 -6.92 20.39
N GLY A 218 12.61 -7.37 19.68
CA GLY A 218 11.31 -7.70 20.26
C GLY A 218 10.46 -6.49 20.67
N THR A 219 10.69 -5.33 20.05
CA THR A 219 9.89 -4.11 20.30
C THR A 219 8.44 -4.28 19.85
N PHE A 220 8.22 -5.04 18.77
CA PHE A 220 6.90 -5.32 18.22
C PHE A 220 6.59 -6.81 18.38
N ASP A 221 5.36 -7.13 18.78
CA ASP A 221 4.91 -8.52 18.87
C ASP A 221 4.61 -9.07 17.47
N LEU A 222 5.28 -10.17 17.12
CA LEU A 222 5.14 -10.86 15.84
C LEU A 222 4.57 -12.28 16.02
N SER A 223 4.16 -12.66 17.23
CA SER A 223 3.81 -14.04 17.57
C SER A 223 2.54 -14.55 16.89
N GLU A 224 1.60 -13.66 16.59
CA GLU A 224 0.33 -13.98 15.94
C GLU A 224 0.32 -13.64 14.43
N GLU A 225 1.48 -13.30 13.87
CA GLU A 225 1.58 -12.87 12.48
C GLU A 225 1.35 -14.02 11.48
N CYS A 226 0.42 -13.81 10.56
CA CYS A 226 0.06 -14.81 9.54
C CYS A 226 1.03 -14.71 8.35
N THR A 227 1.82 -15.75 8.10
CA THR A 227 2.80 -15.81 6.98
C THR A 227 2.60 -17.01 6.05
N ASP A 228 1.49 -17.74 6.20
CA ASP A 228 1.19 -18.93 5.41
C ASP A 228 0.67 -18.54 4.01
N ILE A 229 1.55 -18.61 3.01
CA ILE A 229 1.23 -18.28 1.61
C ILE A 229 0.09 -19.13 1.02
N SER A 230 -0.16 -20.34 1.55
CA SER A 230 -1.28 -21.18 1.10
C SER A 230 -2.64 -20.64 1.58
N LYS A 231 -2.62 -19.75 2.58
CA LYS A 231 -3.78 -19.07 3.17
C LYS A 231 -3.77 -17.56 2.89
N ALA A 232 -3.23 -17.16 1.73
CA ALA A 232 -3.06 -15.75 1.33
C ALA A 232 -4.24 -14.83 1.64
N GLN A 233 -5.47 -15.19 1.24
CA GLN A 233 -6.65 -14.36 1.51
C GLN A 233 -6.94 -14.22 3.01
N LYS A 234 -6.71 -15.28 3.80
CA LYS A 234 -6.90 -15.24 5.25
C LYS A 234 -5.88 -14.33 5.90
N CYS A 235 -4.59 -14.46 5.56
CA CYS A 235 -3.54 -13.60 6.11
C CYS A 235 -3.78 -12.13 5.73
N ALA A 236 -4.06 -11.86 4.45
CA ALA A 236 -4.37 -10.51 3.99
C ALA A 236 -5.59 -9.90 4.70
N LEU A 237 -6.67 -10.67 4.89
CA LEU A 237 -7.83 -10.19 5.64
C LEU A 237 -7.51 -9.91 7.12
N THR A 238 -6.64 -10.72 7.75
CA THR A 238 -6.15 -10.45 9.11
C THR A 238 -5.39 -9.13 9.17
N TRP A 239 -4.46 -8.89 8.25
CA TRP A 239 -3.68 -7.64 8.20
C TRP A 239 -4.58 -6.42 7.95
N ALA A 240 -5.53 -6.54 7.02
CA ALA A 240 -6.50 -5.47 6.75
C ALA A 240 -7.37 -5.17 7.98
N SER A 241 -7.79 -6.21 8.71
CA SER A 241 -8.60 -6.06 9.93
C SER A 241 -7.82 -5.41 11.06
N GLU A 242 -6.52 -5.70 11.20
CA GLU A 242 -5.62 -5.03 12.14
C GLU A 242 -5.51 -3.53 11.81
N ALA A 243 -5.21 -3.19 10.55
CA ALA A 243 -5.09 -1.81 10.10
C ALA A 243 -6.41 -1.02 10.29
N ASN A 244 -7.54 -1.61 9.90
CA ASN A 244 -8.87 -1.04 10.09
C ASN A 244 -9.22 -0.84 11.58
N GLY A 245 -8.70 -1.70 12.47
CA GLY A 245 -8.83 -1.52 13.92
C GLY A 245 -8.24 -0.19 14.44
N TYR A 246 -7.18 0.31 13.81
CA TYR A 246 -6.62 1.64 14.11
C TYR A 246 -7.51 2.78 13.64
N VAL A 247 -8.41 2.56 12.67
CA VAL A 247 -9.37 3.59 12.25
C VAL A 247 -10.26 4.02 13.41
N CYS A 248 -10.83 3.05 14.14
CA CYS A 248 -11.67 3.34 15.30
C CYS A 248 -10.89 3.64 16.58
N SER A 249 -9.76 2.96 16.79
CA SER A 249 -9.00 3.14 18.04
C SER A 249 -8.14 4.41 18.04
N TYR A 250 -7.87 4.99 16.86
CA TYR A 250 -7.04 6.17 16.73
C TYR A 250 -7.47 7.14 15.61
N VAL A 251 -7.46 6.72 14.34
CA VAL A 251 -7.50 7.65 13.18
C VAL A 251 -8.71 8.58 13.23
N LEU A 252 -9.89 8.00 13.47
CA LEU A 252 -11.17 8.70 13.55
C LEU A 252 -11.73 8.74 14.99
N LYS A 253 -10.91 8.37 15.98
CA LYS A 253 -11.30 8.41 17.39
C LYS A 253 -11.39 9.85 17.87
N ASP A 254 -12.52 10.24 18.44
CA ASP A 254 -12.76 11.55 19.05
C ASP A 254 -12.50 12.76 18.12
N VAL A 255 -12.48 12.56 16.78
CA VAL A 255 -12.30 13.64 15.79
C VAL A 255 -13.58 14.01 15.05
N GLY A 256 -14.73 13.50 15.48
CA GLY A 256 -16.02 13.79 14.89
C GLY A 256 -16.83 12.55 14.52
N THR A 257 -17.89 12.76 13.74
CA THR A 257 -18.77 11.70 13.25
C THR A 257 -19.27 12.00 11.85
N ASN A 258 -19.56 10.95 11.08
CA ASN A 258 -20.30 11.07 9.83
C ASN A 258 -21.72 11.56 10.10
N THR A 259 -22.13 12.65 9.45
CA THR A 259 -23.48 13.24 9.51
C THR A 259 -24.28 13.00 8.23
N GLY A 260 -23.64 12.48 7.19
CA GLY A 260 -24.25 12.21 5.89
C GLY A 260 -24.89 10.82 5.78
N PRO A 261 -25.42 10.48 4.59
CA PRO A 261 -25.96 9.16 4.33
C PRO A 261 -24.88 8.09 4.46
N ASP A 262 -25.29 6.91 4.92
CA ASP A 262 -24.40 5.78 5.19
C ASP A 262 -25.09 4.45 4.84
N PRO A 263 -24.54 3.61 3.94
CA PRO A 263 -23.28 3.78 3.20
C PRO A 263 -23.37 4.82 2.09
N CYS A 264 -22.23 5.41 1.74
CA CYS A 264 -22.16 6.41 0.68
C CYS A 264 -20.74 6.57 0.15
N GLU A 265 -20.50 6.11 -1.09
CA GLU A 265 -19.16 6.07 -1.71
C GLU A 265 -18.63 7.44 -2.14
N GLU A 266 -19.52 8.42 -2.35
CA GLU A 266 -19.17 9.72 -2.91
C GLU A 266 -19.46 10.90 -1.99
N CYS A 267 -19.98 10.71 -0.78
CA CYS A 267 -20.17 11.81 0.16
C CYS A 267 -19.08 11.80 1.23
N CYS A 268 -18.85 13.00 1.77
CA CYS A 268 -18.06 13.20 2.97
C CYS A 268 -18.74 14.33 3.73
N GLU A 269 -19.65 13.96 4.62
CA GLU A 269 -20.29 14.88 5.55
C GLU A 269 -19.78 14.49 6.93
N TRP A 270 -18.70 15.13 7.37
CA TRP A 270 -18.05 14.83 8.64
C TRP A 270 -18.09 16.07 9.51
N ASP A 271 -18.71 15.97 10.68
CA ASP A 271 -18.67 17.03 11.68
C ASP A 271 -17.37 16.91 12.48
N TRP A 272 -16.32 17.60 12.03
CA TRP A 272 -15.00 17.51 12.64
C TRP A 272 -14.99 18.13 14.04
N GLN A 273 -14.60 17.32 15.03
CA GLN A 273 -14.44 17.71 16.44
C GLN A 273 -13.00 17.47 16.95
N GLY A 274 -12.09 17.15 16.02
CA GLY A 274 -10.69 16.87 16.34
C GLY A 274 -9.85 18.12 16.57
N PRO A 275 -8.53 17.96 16.81
CA PRO A 275 -7.61 19.07 17.00
C PRO A 275 -7.62 20.05 15.82
N GLU A 276 -7.38 21.33 16.11
CA GLU A 276 -7.19 22.37 15.09
C GLU A 276 -5.90 22.19 14.27
N ASP A 277 -4.95 21.36 14.71
CA ASP A 277 -3.70 21.07 14.01
C ASP A 277 -3.25 19.64 14.34
N LEU A 278 -3.36 18.73 13.35
CA LEU A 278 -2.99 17.32 13.54
C LEU A 278 -1.48 17.11 13.64
N SER A 279 -0.66 18.11 13.34
CA SER A 279 0.80 17.98 13.43
C SER A 279 1.31 17.98 14.88
N LYS A 280 0.46 18.14 15.90
CA LYS A 280 0.85 18.20 17.32
C LYS A 280 0.54 16.90 18.06
N GLU A 281 -0.41 16.91 19.00
CA GLU A 281 -0.74 15.77 19.87
C GLU A 281 -1.25 14.56 19.07
N TYR A 282 -2.00 14.81 17.98
CA TYR A 282 -2.41 13.76 17.05
C TYR A 282 -1.20 13.12 16.34
N TYR A 283 -0.22 13.90 15.93
CA TYR A 283 1.00 13.34 15.35
C TYR A 283 1.76 12.47 16.37
N GLU A 284 1.91 12.93 17.61
CA GLU A 284 2.66 12.21 18.65
C GLU A 284 2.04 10.83 18.96
N GLY A 285 0.71 10.73 19.00
CA GLY A 285 0.04 9.44 19.19
C GLY A 285 0.01 8.56 17.93
N ALA A 286 0.09 9.13 16.73
CA ALA A 286 0.10 8.37 15.49
C ALA A 286 1.46 7.71 15.20
N VAL A 287 2.57 8.35 15.60
CA VAL A 287 3.95 7.85 15.38
C VAL A 287 4.14 6.37 15.76
N PRO A 288 3.79 5.91 16.98
CA PRO A 288 3.99 4.51 17.35
C PRO A 288 3.19 3.54 16.47
N ILE A 289 1.99 3.94 16.03
CA ILE A 289 1.15 3.12 15.13
C ILE A 289 1.81 3.02 13.75
N VAL A 290 2.25 4.14 13.19
CA VAL A 290 2.92 4.18 11.88
C VAL A 290 4.21 3.35 11.91
N GLU A 291 5.04 3.48 12.94
CA GLU A 291 6.26 2.67 13.05
C GLU A 291 5.96 1.17 13.15
N GLU A 292 4.95 0.78 13.94
CA GLU A 292 4.54 -0.62 14.08
C GLU A 292 4.01 -1.18 12.75
N GLN A 293 3.10 -0.47 12.08
CA GLN A 293 2.49 -0.94 10.84
C GLN A 293 3.48 -1.03 9.68
N VAL A 294 4.44 -0.10 9.58
CA VAL A 294 5.52 -0.16 8.59
C VAL A 294 6.52 -1.28 8.91
N ALA A 295 6.84 -1.49 10.19
CA ALA A 295 7.71 -2.59 10.62
C ALA A 295 7.08 -3.96 10.33
N LYS A 296 5.82 -4.14 10.72
CA LYS A 296 5.05 -5.36 10.43
C LYS A 296 4.92 -5.59 8.94
N ALA A 297 4.64 -4.57 8.12
CA ALA A 297 4.59 -4.70 6.66
C ALA A 297 5.90 -5.23 6.08
N GLY A 298 7.05 -4.63 6.45
CA GLY A 298 8.36 -5.08 5.98
C GLY A 298 8.70 -6.51 6.41
N TRP A 299 8.41 -6.86 7.68
CA TRP A 299 8.64 -8.22 8.18
C TRP A 299 7.72 -9.25 7.47
N ARG A 300 6.42 -8.98 7.38
CA ARG A 300 5.43 -9.81 6.67
C ARG A 300 5.86 -10.05 5.24
N LEU A 301 6.27 -8.99 4.52
CA LEU A 301 6.75 -9.07 3.14
C LEU A 301 8.00 -9.95 3.00
N GLY A 302 8.96 -9.82 3.91
CA GLY A 302 10.15 -10.67 3.94
C GLY A 302 9.79 -12.15 4.08
N GLN A 303 8.94 -12.48 5.05
CA GLN A 303 8.46 -13.86 5.24
C GLN A 303 7.62 -14.38 4.06
N TRP A 304 6.81 -13.52 3.45
CA TRP A 304 5.99 -13.87 2.30
C TRP A 304 6.84 -14.27 1.09
N ILE A 305 7.90 -13.49 0.81
CA ILE A 305 8.83 -13.77 -0.28
C ILE A 305 9.66 -15.03 0.02
N ASN A 306 10.06 -15.25 1.28
CA ASN A 306 10.68 -16.51 1.70
C ASN A 306 9.77 -17.72 1.42
N GLY A 307 8.48 -17.66 1.78
CA GLY A 307 7.53 -18.73 1.49
C GLY A 307 7.32 -18.96 -0.01
N LEU A 308 7.24 -17.89 -0.81
CA LEU A 308 7.15 -17.99 -2.27
C LEU A 308 8.41 -18.62 -2.87
N ALA A 309 9.58 -18.28 -2.37
CA ALA A 309 10.84 -18.83 -2.86
C ALA A 309 11.01 -20.31 -2.49
N GLU A 310 10.63 -20.71 -1.28
CA GLU A 310 10.59 -22.11 -0.87
C GLU A 310 9.63 -22.92 -1.76
N GLN A 311 8.40 -22.41 -1.98
CA GLN A 311 7.45 -23.04 -2.89
C GLN A 311 8.03 -23.20 -4.30
N ARG A 312 8.70 -22.17 -4.83
CA ARG A 312 9.32 -22.25 -6.17
C ARG A 312 10.41 -23.30 -6.22
N ALA A 313 11.29 -23.33 -5.23
CA ALA A 313 12.36 -24.33 -5.14
C ALA A 313 11.79 -25.76 -5.11
N GLN A 314 10.72 -26.00 -4.34
CA GLN A 314 10.02 -27.28 -4.32
C GLN A 314 9.42 -27.64 -5.69
N MET A 315 8.85 -26.68 -6.41
CA MET A 315 8.31 -26.89 -7.76
C MET A 315 9.42 -27.21 -8.78
N GLU A 316 10.55 -26.50 -8.74
CA GLU A 316 11.71 -26.77 -9.60
C GLU A 316 12.32 -28.15 -9.31
N MET A 317 12.39 -28.56 -8.03
CA MET A 317 12.77 -29.94 -7.64
C MET A 317 11.80 -31.00 -8.17
N ALA A 318 10.51 -30.66 -8.30
CA ALA A 318 9.50 -31.50 -8.94
C ALA A 318 9.51 -31.39 -10.49
N SER A 319 10.58 -30.83 -11.08
CA SER A 319 10.77 -30.66 -12.52
C SER A 319 9.75 -29.74 -13.21
N VAL A 320 9.13 -28.82 -12.45
CA VAL A 320 8.32 -27.75 -13.04
C VAL A 320 9.24 -26.73 -13.70
N VAL A 321 9.02 -26.49 -14.99
CA VAL A 321 9.69 -25.43 -15.75
C VAL A 321 8.79 -24.21 -15.78
N PHE A 322 9.35 -23.06 -15.41
CA PHE A 322 8.65 -21.77 -15.50
C PHE A 322 8.90 -21.17 -16.89
N GLY A 323 7.87 -20.60 -17.51
CA GLY A 323 7.97 -20.06 -18.87
C GLY A 323 9.07 -19.00 -19.00
N ASP A 324 10.02 -19.25 -19.91
CA ASP A 324 10.92 -18.25 -20.47
C ASP A 324 10.19 -17.57 -21.64
N ASP A 325 10.36 -16.25 -21.77
CA ASP A 325 9.53 -15.36 -22.62
C ASP A 325 9.58 -15.71 -24.14
N GLU A 326 8.76 -16.67 -24.57
CA GLU A 326 8.28 -16.82 -25.96
C GLU A 326 6.77 -17.14 -25.98
N VAL A 327 5.96 -16.08 -25.84
CA VAL A 327 4.56 -15.98 -26.27
C VAL A 327 3.54 -16.93 -25.59
N LEU A 328 2.87 -16.43 -24.56
CA LEU A 328 1.47 -16.79 -24.28
C LEU A 328 0.67 -15.49 -24.05
N GLN A 329 0.08 -14.98 -25.14
CA GLN A 329 -1.00 -14.01 -25.05
C GLN A 329 -2.26 -14.73 -24.54
N VAL A 330 -2.69 -14.42 -23.32
CA VAL A 330 -4.05 -14.74 -22.87
C VAL A 330 -4.73 -13.42 -22.55
N GLN A 331 -5.48 -12.89 -23.53
CA GLN A 331 -6.48 -11.85 -23.24
C GLN A 331 -7.55 -12.43 -22.30
N PRO A 332 -8.17 -11.63 -21.42
CA PRO A 332 -9.33 -12.09 -20.67
C PRO A 332 -10.39 -12.55 -21.65
N LYS A 333 -10.93 -13.77 -21.46
CA LYS A 333 -12.16 -14.15 -22.14
C LYS A 333 -13.25 -13.19 -21.69
N GLU A 334 -13.75 -12.38 -22.63
CA GLU A 334 -15.14 -11.94 -22.57
C GLU A 334 -16.01 -13.21 -22.67
N GLU A 335 -16.76 -13.51 -21.62
CA GLU A 335 -17.87 -14.45 -21.71
C GLU A 335 -19.03 -13.74 -22.43
N ILE A 336 -19.66 -14.50 -23.34
CA ILE A 336 -20.80 -14.13 -24.20
C ILE A 336 -21.99 -13.62 -23.38
#